data_AF-A0A8C5UAS8-F1
#
_entry.id   AF-A0A8C5UAS8-F1
#
_cell.length_a   1.000
_cell.length_b   1.000
_cell.length_c   1.000
_cell.angle_alpha   90.00
_cell.angle_beta   90.00
_cell.angle_gamma   90.00
#
_symmetry.space_group_name_H-M   'P 1'
#
loop_
_entity.id
_entity.type
_entity.pdbx_description
1 polymer ?
#
loop_
_entity_poly.entity_id
_entity_poly.type
_entity_poly.pdbx_seq_one_letter_code
_entity_poly.pdbx_strand_id
1 'polypeptide(L)'
;LDPERLIQCPLVKHHMIRARRFPYHLVKCKESNPEIAKKLATCPFNARHLVPRADLSDHIMKCKDKAFMEQDGGEETPVLLGVLMPASMSAGSLFTSLLRVPGSRVFS
;
A
#
# COMPACT_ATOMS: atom_id res chain seq x y z
N LEU A 1 -15.32 -13.90 -9.16
CA LEU A 1 -16.38 -13.49 -8.20
C LEU A 1 -17.43 -12.75 -9.00
N ASP A 2 -18.71 -13.06 -8.81
CA ASP A 2 -19.78 -12.36 -9.52
C ASP A 2 -19.71 -10.83 -9.26
N PRO A 3 -19.69 -9.98 -10.30
CA PRO A 3 -19.49 -8.53 -10.15
C PRO A 3 -20.70 -7.78 -9.59
N GLU A 4 -21.89 -8.38 -9.66
CA GLU A 4 -23.16 -7.84 -9.18
C GLU A 4 -23.45 -8.23 -7.72
N ARG A 5 -22.82 -9.32 -7.23
CA ARG A 5 -22.91 -9.77 -5.84
C ARG A 5 -22.67 -8.62 -4.86
N LEU A 6 -23.56 -8.52 -3.88
CA LEU A 6 -23.43 -7.60 -2.76
C LEU A 6 -22.47 -8.17 -1.71
N ILE A 7 -21.54 -7.32 -1.27
CA ILE A 7 -20.53 -7.60 -0.24
C ILE A 7 -20.74 -6.57 0.87
N GLN A 8 -20.75 -7.04 2.12
CA GLN A 8 -20.86 -6.17 3.28
C GLN A 8 -19.55 -5.41 3.51
N CYS A 9 -19.64 -4.12 3.85
CA CYS A 9 -18.46 -3.34 4.18
C CYS A 9 -17.91 -3.74 5.57
N PRO A 10 -16.59 -3.96 5.69
CA PRO A 10 -15.96 -4.31 6.96
C PRO A 10 -15.84 -3.12 7.93
N LEU A 11 -15.89 -1.87 7.43
CA LEU A 11 -15.88 -0.69 8.29
C LEU A 11 -17.25 -0.44 8.91
N VAL A 12 -18.33 -0.74 8.18
CA VAL A 12 -19.69 -0.32 8.51
C VAL A 12 -20.68 -1.42 8.13
N LYS A 13 -21.29 -2.04 9.15
CA LYS A 13 -22.12 -3.25 8.98
C LYS A 13 -23.37 -3.04 8.12
N HIS A 14 -23.90 -1.84 8.01
CA HIS A 14 -25.12 -1.56 7.22
C HIS A 14 -24.85 -1.32 5.72
N HIS A 15 -23.58 -1.21 5.31
CA HIS A 15 -23.23 -1.00 3.91
C HIS A 15 -23.19 -2.33 3.15
N MET A 16 -24.04 -2.44 2.12
CA MET A 16 -24.05 -3.56 1.17
C MET A 16 -23.68 -3.06 -0.23
N ILE A 17 -22.50 -3.45 -0.71
CA ILE A 17 -21.87 -2.84 -1.89
C ILE A 17 -21.63 -3.91 -2.95
N ARG A 18 -21.97 -3.61 -4.21
CA ARG A 18 -21.65 -4.51 -5.32
C ARG A 18 -20.14 -4.75 -5.41
N ALA A 19 -19.73 -5.98 -5.68
CA ALA A 19 -18.32 -6.37 -5.77
C ALA A 19 -17.51 -5.44 -6.70
N ARG A 20 -18.09 -5.04 -7.84
CA ARG A 20 -17.45 -4.10 -8.78
C ARG A 20 -17.16 -2.70 -8.21
N ARG A 21 -17.98 -2.21 -7.27
CA ARG A 21 -17.82 -0.89 -6.66
C ARG A 21 -17.06 -0.93 -5.34
N PHE A 22 -16.75 -2.13 -4.84
CA PHE A 22 -16.17 -2.33 -3.52
C PHE A 22 -14.82 -1.61 -3.33
N PRO A 23 -13.85 -1.67 -4.28
CA PRO A 23 -12.56 -0.99 -4.09
C PRO A 23 -12.72 0.53 -3.95
N TYR A 24 -13.54 1.13 -4.82
CA TYR A 24 -13.86 2.55 -4.77
C TYR A 24 -14.58 2.95 -3.48
N HIS A 25 -15.54 2.11 -3.04
CA HIS A 25 -16.24 2.33 -1.78
C HIS A 25 -15.29 2.33 -0.58
N LEU A 26 -14.31 1.41 -0.54
CA LEU A 26 -13.37 1.33 0.57
C LEU A 26 -12.55 2.60 0.76
N VAL A 27 -12.11 3.25 -0.33
CA VAL A 27 -11.36 4.52 -0.26
C VAL A 27 -12.20 5.58 0.45
N LYS A 28 -13.40 5.85 -0.08
CA LYS A 28 -14.31 6.86 0.48
C LYS A 28 -14.78 6.52 1.89
N CYS A 29 -15.08 5.26 2.15
CA CYS A 29 -15.61 4.83 3.45
C CYS A 29 -14.54 4.95 4.54
N LYS A 30 -13.25 4.75 4.22
CA LYS A 30 -12.14 5.00 5.14
C LYS A 30 -12.00 6.48 5.48
N GLU A 31 -12.12 7.36 4.48
CA GLU A 31 -12.07 8.82 4.68
C GLU A 31 -13.21 9.31 5.58
N SER A 32 -14.42 8.77 5.40
CA SER A 32 -15.58 9.13 6.23
C SER A 32 -15.55 8.50 7.63
N ASN A 33 -14.77 7.44 7.85
CA ASN A 33 -14.74 6.69 9.12
C ASN A 33 -13.31 6.49 9.63
N PRO A 34 -12.56 7.58 9.90
CA PRO A 34 -11.14 7.49 10.25
C PRO A 34 -10.88 6.70 11.54
N GLU A 35 -11.77 6.80 12.53
CA GLU A 35 -11.61 6.09 13.81
C GLU A 35 -11.73 4.57 13.70
N ILE A 36 -12.56 4.09 12.78
CA ILE A 36 -12.69 2.66 12.49
C ILE A 36 -11.54 2.22 11.56
N ALA A 37 -11.21 3.04 10.56
CA ALA A 37 -10.13 2.78 9.63
C ALA A 37 -8.77 2.63 10.35
N LYS A 38 -8.52 3.40 11.41
CA LYS A 38 -7.32 3.28 12.27
C LYS A 38 -7.20 1.92 12.96
N LYS A 39 -8.31 1.22 13.20
CA LYS A 39 -8.34 -0.10 13.85
C LYS A 39 -8.17 -1.25 12.85
N LEU A 40 -8.32 -0.96 11.57
CA LEU A 40 -8.15 -1.91 10.48
C LEU A 40 -6.80 -1.69 9.79
N ALA A 41 -6.28 -2.76 9.20
CA ALA A 41 -5.17 -2.76 8.27
C ALA A 41 -5.61 -3.40 6.96
N THR A 42 -5.01 -2.95 5.87
CA THR A 42 -5.15 -3.58 4.56
C THR A 42 -4.12 -4.71 4.47
N CYS A 43 -4.54 -5.89 4.01
CA CYS A 43 -3.61 -6.99 3.73
C CYS A 43 -2.57 -6.56 2.67
N PRO A 44 -1.28 -6.90 2.84
CA PRO A 44 -0.25 -6.59 1.85
C PRO A 44 -0.44 -7.34 0.52
N PHE A 45 -1.05 -8.54 0.55
CA PHE A 45 -1.22 -9.38 -0.65
C PHE A 45 -2.51 -9.08 -1.42
N ASN A 46 -3.52 -8.51 -0.76
CA ASN A 46 -4.79 -8.19 -1.39
C ASN A 46 -5.44 -6.96 -0.76
N ALA A 47 -5.50 -5.87 -1.52
CA ALA A 47 -6.07 -4.60 -1.07
C ALA A 47 -7.57 -4.68 -0.67
N ARG A 48 -8.27 -5.76 -1.04
CA ARG A 48 -9.66 -6.02 -0.67
C ARG A 48 -9.81 -6.60 0.73
N HIS A 49 -8.75 -7.18 1.29
CA HIS A 49 -8.76 -7.71 2.64
C HIS A 49 -8.51 -6.58 3.63
N LEU A 50 -9.54 -6.29 4.42
CA LEU A 50 -9.45 -5.40 5.58
C LEU A 50 -9.60 -6.23 6.83
N VAL A 51 -8.60 -6.16 7.68
CA VAL A 51 -8.44 -7.02 8.85
C VAL A 51 -8.18 -6.14 10.06
N PRO A 52 -8.71 -6.45 11.26
CA PRO A 52 -8.28 -5.77 12.48
C PRO A 52 -6.77 -5.79 12.61
N ARG A 53 -6.17 -4.68 13.03
CA ARG A 53 -4.70 -4.57 13.16
C ARG A 53 -4.11 -5.65 14.06
N ALA A 54 -4.83 -6.00 15.13
CA ALA A 54 -4.42 -7.06 16.06
C ALA A 54 -4.33 -8.43 15.39
N ASP A 55 -5.21 -8.70 14.42
CA ASP A 55 -5.31 -10.00 13.75
C ASP A 55 -4.53 -10.04 12.43
N LEU A 56 -3.86 -8.95 12.04
CA LEU A 56 -3.18 -8.85 10.76
C LEU A 56 -2.06 -9.89 10.64
N SER A 57 -1.30 -10.13 11.70
CA SER A 57 -0.21 -11.12 11.72
C SER A 57 -0.75 -12.53 11.46
N ASP A 58 -1.79 -12.93 12.20
CA ASP A 58 -2.46 -14.21 12.01
C ASP A 58 -3.09 -14.35 10.62
N HIS A 59 -3.65 -13.26 10.11
CA HIS A 59 -4.18 -13.21 8.74
C HIS A 59 -3.09 -13.44 7.71
N ILE A 60 -1.94 -12.76 7.80
CA ILE A 60 -0.82 -12.88 6.86
C ILE A 60 -0.35 -14.35 6.78
N MET A 61 -0.26 -15.04 7.92
CA MET A 61 0.15 -16.45 7.99
C MET A 61 -0.82 -17.40 7.29
N LYS A 62 -2.12 -17.05 7.25
CA LYS A 62 -3.20 -17.89 6.70
C LYS A 62 -3.77 -17.34 5.39
N CYS A 63 -3.22 -16.25 4.85
CA CYS A 63 -3.78 -15.55 3.72
C CYS A 63 -3.61 -16.39 2.45
N LYS A 64 -4.71 -16.75 1.80
CA LYS A 64 -4.69 -17.54 0.56
C LYS A 64 -4.02 -16.81 -0.61
N ASP A 65 -4.08 -15.48 -0.60
CA ASP A 65 -3.47 -14.65 -1.63
C ASP A 65 -1.95 -14.48 -1.44
N LYS A 66 -1.38 -14.95 -0.31
CA LYS A 66 0.08 -14.96 -0.09
C LYS A 66 0.79 -15.78 -1.17
N ALA A 67 0.24 -16.95 -1.51
CA ALA A 67 0.82 -17.89 -2.47
C ALA A 67 0.80 -17.37 -3.92
N PHE A 68 -0.02 -16.37 -4.24
CA PHE A 68 -0.07 -15.78 -5.57
C PHE A 68 1.09 -14.79 -5.84
N MET A 69 1.73 -14.24 -4.81
CA MET A 69 2.91 -13.38 -4.98
C MET A 69 4.24 -14.15 -4.94
N GLU A 70 4.24 -15.37 -4.42
CA GLU A 70 5.45 -16.23 -4.34
C GLU A 70 5.65 -17.10 -5.59
N GLN A 71 4.70 -17.13 -6.54
CA GLN A 71 4.76 -17.92 -7.77
C GLN A 71 5.04 -17.12 -9.05
N ASP A 72 5.59 -15.92 -8.93
CA ASP A 72 6.18 -15.14 -10.03
C ASP A 72 7.71 -14.97 -9.80
N GLY A 73 8.34 -16.07 -9.36
CA GLY A 73 9.79 -16.17 -9.13
C GLY A 73 10.38 -17.46 -9.71
N GLY A 74 9.68 -18.05 -10.68
CA GLY A 74 10.12 -19.21 -11.45
C GLY A 74 10.77 -18.81 -12.76
N GLU A 75 11.76 -17.92 -12.72
CA GLU A 75 12.84 -17.95 -13.69
C GLU A 75 14.16 -17.92 -12.92
N GLU A 76 14.78 -19.09 -12.88
CA GLU A 76 16.19 -19.27 -12.61
C GLU A 76 17.01 -18.48 -13.63
N THR A 77 17.23 -17.19 -13.38
CA THR A 77 18.33 -16.49 -14.05
C THR A 77 19.60 -16.73 -13.24
N PRO A 78 20.59 -17.49 -13.76
CA PRO A 78 21.86 -17.63 -13.10
C PRO A 78 22.51 -16.25 -13.06
N VAL A 79 22.78 -15.80 -11.83
CA VAL A 79 23.50 -14.58 -11.51
C VAL A 79 24.94 -14.71 -12.01
N LEU A 80 25.19 -14.42 -13.29
CA LEU A 80 26.54 -14.24 -13.81
C LEU A 80 26.55 -13.38 -15.08
N LEU A 81 26.65 -12.07 -14.90
CA LEU A 81 27.80 -11.28 -15.36
C LEU A 81 27.51 -9.77 -15.25
N GLY A 82 28.28 -9.09 -14.40
CA GLY A 82 28.79 -7.75 -14.72
C GLY A 82 27.95 -6.56 -14.29
N VAL A 83 28.08 -6.14 -13.03
CA VAL A 83 28.36 -4.72 -12.77
C VAL A 83 29.41 -4.61 -11.67
N LEU A 84 30.65 -4.35 -12.08
CA LEU A 84 31.66 -3.75 -11.20
C LEU A 84 31.07 -2.44 -10.67
N MET A 85 30.90 -2.30 -9.36
CA MET A 85 30.81 -0.98 -8.73
C MET A 85 32.26 -0.52 -8.50
N PRO A 86 32.78 0.50 -9.22
CA PRO A 86 34.01 1.12 -8.80
C PRO A 86 33.76 2.02 -7.58
N ALA A 87 34.78 2.02 -6.73
CA ALA A 87 34.85 2.58 -5.41
C ALA A 87 34.61 4.11 -5.35
N SER A 88 34.06 4.53 -4.22
CA SER A 88 34.43 5.72 -3.42
C SER A 88 34.97 6.96 -4.15
N MET A 89 34.27 8.11 -4.01
CA MET A 89 34.93 9.41 -3.86
C MET A 89 34.26 10.23 -2.77
N SER A 90 35.04 10.57 -1.76
CA SER A 90 34.72 11.50 -0.68
C SER A 90 35.51 12.80 -0.84
N ALA A 91 34.95 13.87 -0.25
CA ALA A 91 35.51 15.17 0.09
C ALA A 91 35.44 16.29 -0.98
N GLY A 92 34.82 17.41 -0.58
CA GLY A 92 34.84 18.66 -1.33
C GLY A 92 33.81 19.68 -0.86
N SER A 93 33.94 20.15 0.38
CA SER A 93 33.26 21.35 0.90
C SER A 93 33.86 22.59 0.23
N LEU A 94 33.05 23.47 -0.38
CA LEU A 94 33.23 24.93 -0.31
C LEU A 94 31.92 25.64 -0.68
N PHE A 95 31.39 26.35 0.32
CA PHE A 95 30.78 27.69 0.25
C PHE A 95 30.17 28.14 -1.08
N THR A 96 28.87 28.45 -1.06
CA THR A 96 28.40 29.79 -1.42
C THR A 96 27.07 30.07 -0.72
N SER A 97 27.09 31.13 0.08
CA SER A 97 25.97 31.71 0.80
C SER A 97 24.98 32.44 -0.13
N LEU A 98 23.81 32.74 0.44
CA LEU A 98 22.87 33.82 0.07
C LEU A 98 21.81 33.45 -0.99
N LEU A 99 20.58 33.18 -0.55
CA LEU A 99 19.56 34.22 -0.38
C LEU A 99 18.32 33.65 0.32
N ARG A 100 17.55 34.59 0.84
CA ARG A 100 16.61 34.52 1.96
C ARG A 100 15.17 34.31 1.47
N VAL A 101 14.39 33.57 2.27
CA VAL A 101 12.91 33.41 2.42
C VAL A 101 12.08 34.70 2.14
N PRO A 102 10.70 34.73 2.14
CA PRO A 102 9.66 33.66 2.26
C PRO A 102 8.34 33.86 1.43
N GLY A 103 7.48 32.81 1.40
CA GLY A 103 6.04 32.93 1.70
C GLY A 103 5.00 33.18 0.58
N SER A 104 3.88 32.44 0.70
CA SER A 104 2.48 32.79 0.34
C SER A 104 1.85 32.16 -0.91
N ARG A 105 0.98 31.17 -0.62
CA ARG A 105 -0.32 30.80 -1.22
C ARG A 105 -0.74 31.48 -2.53
N VAL A 106 -1.10 30.67 -3.53
CA VAL A 106 -2.21 30.98 -4.46
C VAL A 106 -3.01 29.69 -4.71
N PHE A 107 -4.29 29.74 -4.35
CA PHE A 107 -5.37 28.84 -4.79
C PHE A 107 -5.94 29.44 -6.09
N SER A 108 -6.21 28.60 -7.09
CA SER A 108 -7.23 28.81 -8.13
C SER A 108 -7.64 27.45 -8.67
#